data_AF-A0A0N1IRV0-F1
#
_entry.id   AF-A0A0N1IRV0-F1
#
_cell.length_a   1.000
_cell.length_b   1.000
_cell.length_c   1.000
_cell.angle_alpha   90.00
_cell.angle_beta   90.00
_cell.angle_gamma   90.00
#
_symmetry.space_group_name_H-M   'P 1'
#
loop_
_entity.id
_entity.type
_entity.pdbx_description
1 polymer ?
#
loop_
_entity_poly.entity_id
_entity_poly.type
_entity_poly.pdbx_seq_one_letter_code
_entity_poly.pdbx_strand_id
1 'polypeptide(L)'
;MVQVCVNGVRGSGDGAVVPLSPDALAESATQAVAAGATDVHVHPKTPCGRDTLSPRVLAAVLEAIRARLPARVPVGVTTGAWAEPGPAARVARIRGWTVLPDHASVNWHEPGAEETAAALLERGVAVEAGIWSGTDGAARFLRSPLAPKVLRVLAEVTDTDPATAPGSARVLLAGLGAAHGRPVLLHGEDGGAWPVLRLAGRLGLATRIGLEDTLHLPDGSRTASNADLVTAAVREWSSARRGSD
;
A
#
# COMPACT_ATOMS: atom_id res chain seq x y z
N MET A 1 8.39 -3.87 -10.50
CA MET A 1 7.36 -2.82 -10.26
C MET A 1 7.49 -2.40 -8.80
N VAL A 2 7.60 -1.10 -8.54
CA VAL A 2 7.67 -0.54 -7.17
C VAL A 2 6.48 0.41 -7.00
N GLN A 3 5.62 0.12 -6.03
CA GLN A 3 4.59 1.06 -5.56
C GLN A 3 5.19 1.93 -4.45
N VAL A 4 4.93 3.23 -4.47
CA VAL A 4 5.26 4.10 -3.34
C VAL A 4 4.08 4.18 -2.36
N CYS A 5 4.30 3.95 -1.07
CA CYS A 5 3.32 4.19 -0.01
C CYS A 5 3.68 5.45 0.80
N VAL A 6 3.01 6.55 0.48
CA VAL A 6 3.54 7.89 0.68
C VAL A 6 3.58 8.34 2.14
N ASN A 7 2.61 7.91 2.96
CA ASN A 7 2.49 8.40 4.34
C ASN A 7 1.91 7.38 5.33
N GLY A 8 0.90 6.62 4.94
CA GLY A 8 0.33 5.60 5.83
C GLY A 8 -0.32 6.17 7.08
N VAL A 9 -0.30 5.39 8.16
CA VAL A 9 -0.77 5.83 9.49
C VAL A 9 0.18 6.82 10.18
N ARG A 10 1.36 7.09 9.60
CA ARG A 10 2.34 8.03 10.16
C ARG A 10 1.77 9.45 10.27
N GLY A 11 2.25 10.19 11.26
CA GLY A 11 1.87 11.56 11.55
C GLY A 11 3.07 12.48 11.73
N SER A 12 2.82 13.72 12.16
CA SER A 12 3.87 14.74 12.38
C SER A 12 4.90 14.33 13.43
N GLY A 13 4.52 13.45 14.37
CA GLY A 13 5.43 12.89 15.37
C GLY A 13 6.49 11.94 14.79
N ASP A 14 6.24 11.36 13.61
CA ASP A 14 7.18 10.46 12.94
C ASP A 14 8.27 11.23 12.17
N GLY A 15 8.10 12.54 11.99
CA GLY A 15 9.10 13.44 11.39
C GLY A 15 8.50 14.38 10.36
N ALA A 16 9.16 15.53 10.15
CA ALA A 16 8.71 16.58 9.23
C ALA A 16 8.66 16.13 7.75
N VAL A 17 9.31 15.01 7.42
CA VAL A 17 9.32 14.43 6.07
C VAL A 17 8.01 13.74 5.70
N VAL A 18 7.14 13.42 6.67
CA VAL A 18 5.87 12.74 6.42
C VAL A 18 4.85 13.73 5.83
N PRO A 19 4.39 13.54 4.59
CA PRO A 19 3.44 14.45 3.96
C PRO A 19 2.02 14.21 4.49
N LEU A 20 1.35 15.29 4.89
CA LEU A 20 -0.01 15.24 5.47
C LEU A 20 -1.05 16.07 4.70
N SER A 21 -0.64 17.12 3.97
CA SER A 21 -1.55 17.93 3.16
C SER A 21 -1.67 17.38 1.74
N PRO A 22 -2.77 17.68 1.01
CA PRO A 22 -2.91 17.32 -0.40
C PRO A 22 -1.71 17.72 -1.27
N ASP A 23 -1.22 18.95 -1.14
CA ASP A 23 -0.07 19.42 -1.92
C ASP A 23 1.23 18.71 -1.54
N ALA A 24 1.46 18.43 -0.25
CA ALA A 24 2.64 17.71 0.19
C ALA A 24 2.62 16.24 -0.28
N LEU A 25 1.44 15.61 -0.26
CA LEU A 25 1.24 14.26 -0.82
C LEU A 25 1.53 14.24 -2.32
N ALA A 26 1.00 15.23 -3.06
CA ALA A 26 1.22 15.36 -4.50
C ALA A 26 2.69 15.62 -4.86
N GLU A 27 3.39 16.48 -4.10
CA GLU A 27 4.84 16.70 -4.24
C GLU A 27 5.62 15.41 -4.00
N SER A 28 5.38 14.75 -2.87
CA SER A 28 6.10 13.54 -2.49
C SER A 28 5.88 12.40 -3.50
N ALA A 29 4.64 12.22 -3.96
CA ALA A 29 4.31 11.26 -5.01
C ALA A 29 5.01 11.58 -6.34
N THR A 30 5.07 12.86 -6.73
CA THR A 30 5.77 13.30 -7.95
C THR A 30 7.25 12.96 -7.91
N GLN A 31 7.91 13.26 -6.79
CA GLN A 31 9.33 12.96 -6.59
C GLN A 31 9.59 11.45 -6.57
N ALA A 32 8.71 10.68 -5.91
CA ALA A 32 8.80 9.22 -5.88
C ALA A 32 8.61 8.57 -7.26
N VAL A 33 7.67 9.07 -8.08
CA VAL A 33 7.48 8.61 -9.46
C VAL A 33 8.70 8.94 -10.32
N ALA A 34 9.26 10.14 -10.18
CA ALA A 34 10.51 10.51 -10.85
C ALA A 34 11.69 9.61 -10.44
N ALA A 35 11.71 9.12 -9.20
CA ALA A 35 12.69 8.17 -8.68
C ALA A 35 12.48 6.72 -9.14
N GLY A 36 11.37 6.41 -9.81
CA GLY A 36 11.09 5.10 -10.41
C GLY A 36 9.88 4.35 -9.85
N ALA A 37 9.08 4.98 -8.97
CA ALA A 37 7.80 4.40 -8.57
C ALA A 37 6.83 4.39 -9.76
N THR A 38 6.09 3.29 -9.90
CA THR A 38 5.17 3.07 -11.02
C THR A 38 3.71 3.04 -10.60
N ASP A 39 3.43 3.18 -9.31
CA ASP A 39 2.12 3.11 -8.65
C ASP A 39 2.23 3.88 -7.33
N VAL A 40 1.17 4.58 -6.92
CA VAL A 40 1.16 5.44 -5.73
C VAL A 40 0.04 5.00 -4.80
N HIS A 41 0.33 4.82 -3.52
CA HIS A 41 -0.64 4.60 -2.46
C HIS A 41 -0.56 5.73 -1.44
N VAL A 42 -1.71 6.31 -1.08
CA VAL A 42 -1.79 7.42 -0.11
C VAL A 42 -2.88 7.20 0.93
N HIS A 43 -2.66 7.78 2.11
CA HIS A 43 -3.66 7.89 3.15
C HIS A 43 -4.14 9.34 3.23
N PRO A 44 -5.39 9.65 2.80
CA PRO A 44 -5.95 10.98 2.98
C PRO A 44 -6.05 11.34 4.47
N LYS A 45 -5.55 12.51 4.85
CA LYS A 45 -5.54 12.99 6.24
C LYS A 45 -6.48 14.18 6.42
N THR A 46 -7.17 14.19 7.55
CA THR A 46 -7.83 15.40 8.07
C THR A 46 -6.78 16.46 8.45
N PRO A 47 -7.17 17.74 8.63
CA PRO A 47 -6.26 18.78 9.11
C PRO A 47 -5.58 18.47 10.45
N CYS A 48 -6.18 17.61 11.28
CA CYS A 48 -5.59 17.13 12.53
C CYS A 48 -4.66 15.92 12.37
N GLY A 49 -4.36 15.50 11.14
CA GLY A 49 -3.42 14.41 10.84
C GLY A 49 -4.01 13.00 10.96
N ARG A 50 -5.32 12.85 11.19
CA ARG A 50 -5.99 11.54 11.24
C ARG A 50 -6.42 11.08 9.86
N ASP A 51 -6.27 9.79 9.57
CA ASP A 51 -6.81 9.12 8.38
C ASP A 51 -8.31 9.35 8.24
N THR A 52 -8.79 9.43 7.00
CA THR A 52 -10.21 9.60 6.72
C THR A 52 -10.59 9.10 5.34
N LEU A 53 -11.82 8.57 5.25
CA LEU A 53 -12.48 8.25 3.98
C LEU A 53 -13.48 9.33 3.55
N SER A 54 -13.38 10.55 4.11
CA SER A 54 -14.25 11.66 3.76
C SER A 54 -14.20 11.97 2.26
N PRO A 55 -15.35 11.98 1.56
CA PRO A 55 -15.40 12.29 0.12
C PRO A 55 -14.68 13.58 -0.25
N ARG A 56 -14.84 14.63 0.57
CA ARG A 56 -14.23 15.95 0.33
C ARG A 56 -12.71 15.93 0.46
N VAL A 57 -12.19 15.22 1.46
CA VAL A 57 -10.74 15.14 1.71
C VAL A 57 -10.08 14.29 0.63
N LEU A 58 -10.69 13.15 0.31
CA LEU A 58 -10.21 12.26 -0.73
C LEU A 58 -10.21 12.96 -2.10
N ALA A 59 -11.27 13.69 -2.46
CA ALA A 59 -11.31 14.47 -3.70
C ALA A 59 -10.15 15.46 -3.79
N ALA A 60 -9.93 16.26 -2.74
CA ALA A 60 -8.83 17.24 -2.72
C ALA A 60 -7.44 16.58 -2.88
N VAL A 61 -7.21 15.44 -2.23
CA VAL A 61 -5.94 14.69 -2.37
C VAL A 61 -5.76 14.14 -3.79
N LEU A 62 -6.79 13.47 -4.33
CA LEU A 62 -6.71 12.88 -5.65
C LEU A 62 -6.55 13.93 -6.74
N GLU A 63 -7.29 15.04 -6.67
CA GLU A 63 -7.16 16.17 -7.60
C GLU A 63 -5.76 16.78 -7.56
N ALA A 64 -5.19 17.01 -6.37
CA ALA A 64 -3.84 17.55 -6.22
C ALA A 64 -2.78 16.62 -6.83
N ILE A 65 -2.90 15.30 -6.61
CA ILE A 65 -1.99 14.30 -7.19
C ILE A 65 -2.15 14.27 -8.72
N ARG A 66 -3.40 14.26 -9.22
CA ARG A 66 -3.69 14.20 -10.67
C ARG A 66 -3.26 15.44 -11.44
N ALA A 67 -3.22 16.60 -10.78
CA ALA A 67 -2.69 17.82 -11.39
C ALA A 67 -1.19 17.74 -11.70
N ARG A 68 -0.45 16.80 -11.07
CA ARG A 68 1.02 16.70 -11.19
C ARG A 68 1.50 15.40 -11.83
N LEU A 69 0.81 14.29 -11.61
CA LEU A 69 1.22 12.99 -12.11
C LEU A 69 0.70 12.70 -13.53
N PRO A 70 1.49 12.01 -14.37
CA PRO A 70 0.99 11.50 -15.65
C PRO A 70 -0.21 10.57 -15.44
N ALA A 71 -1.22 10.66 -16.31
CA ALA A 71 -2.46 9.87 -16.20
C ALA A 71 -2.26 8.35 -16.17
N ARG A 72 -1.13 7.85 -16.70
CA ARG A 72 -0.78 6.41 -16.69
C ARG A 72 -0.34 5.88 -15.32
N VAL A 73 -0.02 6.76 -14.36
CA VAL A 73 0.45 6.34 -13.03
C VAL A 73 -0.77 6.10 -12.14
N PRO A 74 -1.04 4.85 -11.73
CA PRO A 74 -2.17 4.56 -10.89
C PRO A 74 -2.01 5.17 -9.49
N VAL A 75 -3.12 5.62 -8.91
CA VAL A 75 -3.19 6.19 -7.56
C VAL A 75 -4.24 5.42 -6.77
N GLY A 76 -3.77 4.82 -5.69
CA GLY A 76 -4.54 4.08 -4.71
C GLY A 76 -4.71 4.83 -3.40
N VAL A 77 -5.76 4.44 -2.68
CA VAL A 77 -6.03 4.92 -1.31
C VAL A 77 -6.30 3.77 -0.37
N THR A 78 -6.05 4.00 0.92
CA THR A 78 -6.48 3.06 1.96
C THR A 78 -7.99 3.02 2.15
N THR A 79 -8.51 1.87 2.59
CA THR A 79 -9.84 1.76 3.23
C THR A 79 -9.79 1.10 4.61
N GLY A 80 -8.61 1.03 5.22
CA GLY A 80 -8.40 0.32 6.49
C GLY A 80 -9.25 0.83 7.65
N ALA A 81 -9.49 -0.03 8.63
CA ALA A 81 -10.39 0.24 9.75
C ALA A 81 -10.00 1.44 10.62
N TRP A 82 -8.74 1.83 10.64
CA TRP A 82 -8.28 3.02 11.33
C TRP A 82 -8.84 4.33 10.73
N ALA A 83 -9.19 4.34 9.45
CA ALA A 83 -9.76 5.51 8.77
C ALA A 83 -11.29 5.61 8.95
N GLU A 84 -11.99 4.47 8.99
CA GLU A 84 -13.42 4.35 9.28
C GLU A 84 -13.70 2.95 9.86
N PRO A 85 -13.79 2.82 11.21
CA PRO A 85 -13.87 1.50 11.86
C PRO A 85 -15.16 0.74 11.59
N GLY A 86 -16.27 1.45 11.43
CA GLY A 86 -17.59 0.84 11.21
C GLY A 86 -17.74 0.32 9.78
N PRO A 87 -17.94 -0.98 9.53
CA PRO A 87 -18.05 -1.52 8.17
C PRO A 87 -19.12 -0.86 7.30
N ALA A 88 -20.32 -0.67 7.86
CA ALA A 88 -21.41 0.00 7.15
C ALA A 88 -21.10 1.48 6.87
N ALA A 89 -20.46 2.16 7.83
CA ALA A 89 -20.03 3.54 7.66
C ALA A 89 -18.96 3.65 6.56
N ARG A 90 -18.00 2.73 6.52
CA ARG A 90 -16.95 2.64 5.49
C ARG A 90 -17.54 2.49 4.09
N VAL A 91 -18.48 1.56 3.92
CA VAL A 91 -19.21 1.38 2.65
C VAL A 91 -19.98 2.65 2.28
N ALA A 92 -20.65 3.29 3.23
CA ALA A 92 -21.37 4.54 2.99
C ALA A 92 -20.43 5.69 2.57
N ARG A 93 -19.23 5.80 3.17
CA ARG A 93 -18.19 6.75 2.76
C ARG A 93 -17.73 6.50 1.33
N ILE A 94 -17.39 5.25 1.01
CA ILE A 94 -16.96 4.84 -0.33
C ILE A 94 -18.05 5.16 -1.36
N ARG A 95 -19.32 4.88 -1.06
CA ARG A 95 -20.46 5.24 -1.94
C ARG A 95 -20.69 6.75 -2.07
N GLY A 96 -20.18 7.54 -1.14
CA GLY A 96 -20.25 9.00 -1.17
C GLY A 96 -19.10 9.70 -1.89
N TRP A 97 -18.02 9.00 -2.27
CA TRP A 97 -16.90 9.61 -3.01
C TRP A 97 -17.38 10.26 -4.31
N THR A 98 -16.79 11.40 -4.70
CA THR A 98 -17.16 12.11 -5.94
C THR A 98 -16.04 12.07 -6.98
N VAL A 99 -14.80 12.00 -6.53
CA VAL A 99 -13.61 11.69 -7.31
C VAL A 99 -13.14 10.31 -6.90
N LEU A 100 -12.73 9.50 -7.87
CA LEU A 100 -12.37 8.10 -7.64
C LEU A 100 -10.87 7.86 -7.80
N PRO A 101 -10.26 7.07 -6.91
CA PRO A 101 -8.92 6.54 -7.13
C PRO A 101 -8.98 5.44 -8.20
N ASP A 102 -7.84 5.03 -8.76
CA ASP A 102 -7.83 3.90 -9.70
C ASP A 102 -8.01 2.59 -8.95
N HIS A 103 -7.46 2.51 -7.75
CA HIS A 103 -7.59 1.35 -6.89
C HIS A 103 -7.69 1.73 -5.40
N ALA A 104 -8.05 0.79 -4.56
CA ALA A 104 -8.01 0.98 -3.12
C ALA A 104 -7.69 -0.34 -2.41
N SER A 105 -6.96 -0.27 -1.29
CA SER A 105 -6.62 -1.44 -0.49
C SER A 105 -7.78 -1.83 0.43
N VAL A 106 -8.07 -3.14 0.53
CA VAL A 106 -9.05 -3.72 1.44
C VAL A 106 -8.39 -4.85 2.22
N ASN A 107 -8.29 -4.68 3.54
CA ASN A 107 -7.71 -5.68 4.43
C ASN A 107 -8.67 -6.83 4.67
N TRP A 108 -8.35 -8.02 4.17
CA TRP A 108 -9.31 -9.13 4.14
C TRP A 108 -9.58 -9.79 5.49
N HIS A 109 -8.73 -9.52 6.48
CA HIS A 109 -8.93 -9.95 7.87
C HIS A 109 -9.95 -9.04 8.60
N GLU A 110 -10.23 -7.85 8.08
CA GLU A 110 -11.14 -6.91 8.73
C GLU A 110 -12.62 -7.30 8.54
N PRO A 111 -13.49 -6.99 9.51
CA PRO A 111 -14.94 -7.11 9.34
C PRO A 111 -15.43 -6.26 8.17
N GLY A 112 -16.28 -6.82 7.31
CA GLY A 112 -16.86 -6.10 6.19
C GLY A 112 -15.96 -5.98 4.94
N ALA A 113 -14.89 -6.76 4.86
CA ALA A 113 -13.95 -6.71 3.74
C ALA A 113 -14.64 -6.97 2.39
N GLU A 114 -15.53 -7.97 2.31
CA GLU A 114 -16.23 -8.29 1.06
C GLU A 114 -17.21 -7.19 0.64
N GLU A 115 -17.94 -6.61 1.60
CA GLU A 115 -18.86 -5.50 1.37
C GLU A 115 -18.11 -4.23 0.93
N THR A 116 -16.95 -3.97 1.53
CA THR A 116 -16.06 -2.88 1.14
C THR A 116 -15.53 -3.08 -0.27
N ALA A 117 -15.03 -4.28 -0.59
CA ALA A 117 -14.55 -4.64 -1.92
C ALA A 117 -15.66 -4.57 -2.97
N ALA A 118 -16.87 -5.07 -2.67
CA ALA A 118 -18.02 -4.97 -3.54
C ALA A 118 -18.39 -3.52 -3.83
N ALA A 119 -18.44 -2.66 -2.81
CA ALA A 119 -18.74 -1.24 -2.99
C ALA A 119 -17.70 -0.50 -3.85
N LEU A 120 -16.43 -0.87 -3.76
CA LEU A 120 -15.38 -0.32 -4.63
C LEU A 120 -15.56 -0.78 -6.09
N LEU A 121 -15.76 -2.08 -6.30
CA LEU A 121 -15.94 -2.66 -7.63
C LEU A 121 -17.21 -2.14 -8.33
N GLU A 122 -18.32 -1.97 -7.61
CA GLU A 122 -19.56 -1.34 -8.09
C GLU A 122 -19.32 0.08 -8.64
N ARG A 123 -18.31 0.77 -8.10
CA ARG A 123 -17.92 2.11 -8.49
C ARG A 123 -16.83 2.16 -9.56
N GLY A 124 -16.36 1.01 -10.03
CA GLY A 124 -15.26 0.92 -10.99
C GLY A 124 -13.88 1.16 -10.39
N VAL A 125 -13.74 1.10 -9.06
CA VAL A 125 -12.44 1.19 -8.37
C VAL A 125 -11.86 -0.21 -8.22
N ALA A 126 -10.63 -0.42 -8.69
CA ALA A 126 -9.95 -1.70 -8.54
C ALA A 126 -9.62 -1.98 -7.06
N VAL A 127 -9.54 -3.26 -6.68
CA VAL A 127 -9.27 -3.66 -5.29
C VAL A 127 -7.88 -4.26 -5.16
N GLU A 128 -7.04 -3.71 -4.29
CA GLU A 128 -5.87 -4.43 -3.77
C GLU A 128 -6.32 -5.23 -2.54
N ALA A 129 -6.23 -6.56 -2.58
CA ALA A 129 -6.56 -7.39 -1.43
C ALA A 129 -5.40 -7.38 -0.44
N GLY A 130 -5.52 -6.62 0.64
CA GLY A 130 -4.56 -6.55 1.74
C GLY A 130 -4.62 -7.81 2.60
N ILE A 131 -3.52 -8.55 2.65
CA ILE A 131 -3.41 -9.82 3.37
C ILE A 131 -2.24 -9.73 4.35
N TRP A 132 -2.57 -9.53 5.62
CA TRP A 132 -1.61 -9.39 6.69
C TRP A 132 -1.10 -10.75 7.16
N SER A 133 0.22 -10.88 7.32
CA SER A 133 0.82 -12.02 8.01
C SER A 133 0.28 -12.15 9.43
N GLY A 134 0.15 -13.39 9.92
CA GLY A 134 -0.35 -13.65 11.28
C GLY A 134 -1.86 -13.48 11.46
N THR A 135 -2.61 -13.15 10.40
CA THR A 135 -4.08 -13.08 10.43
C THR A 135 -4.72 -14.23 9.66
N ASP A 136 -6.04 -14.39 9.78
CA ASP A 136 -6.83 -15.32 8.97
C ASP A 136 -7.22 -14.74 7.59
N GLY A 137 -6.68 -13.56 7.22
CA GLY A 137 -7.01 -12.85 5.98
C GLY A 137 -6.77 -13.69 4.72
N ALA A 138 -5.68 -14.46 4.66
CA ALA A 138 -5.38 -15.33 3.51
C ALA A 138 -6.47 -16.40 3.33
N ALA A 139 -6.88 -17.05 4.41
CA ALA A 139 -7.92 -18.07 4.37
C ALA A 139 -9.29 -17.48 4.00
N ARG A 140 -9.61 -16.27 4.50
CA ARG A 140 -10.84 -15.56 4.12
C ARG A 140 -10.83 -15.16 2.65
N PHE A 141 -9.73 -14.61 2.15
CA PHE A 141 -9.57 -14.24 0.74
C PHE A 141 -9.71 -15.45 -0.17
N LEU A 142 -9.07 -16.57 0.15
CA LEU A 142 -9.14 -17.76 -0.69
C LEU A 142 -10.55 -18.34 -0.83
N ARG A 143 -11.44 -18.14 0.16
CA ARG A 143 -12.84 -18.55 0.08
C ARG A 143 -13.76 -17.50 -0.55
N SER A 144 -13.28 -16.28 -0.76
CA SER A 144 -14.11 -15.16 -1.21
C SER A 144 -14.50 -15.31 -2.69
N PRO A 145 -15.77 -15.13 -3.06
CA PRO A 145 -16.19 -15.08 -4.46
C PRO A 145 -15.67 -13.82 -5.19
N LEU A 146 -15.16 -12.82 -4.47
CA LEU A 146 -14.57 -11.62 -5.05
C LEU A 146 -13.07 -11.77 -5.34
N ALA A 147 -12.41 -12.79 -4.79
CA ALA A 147 -10.97 -12.94 -4.93
C ALA A 147 -10.46 -13.00 -6.39
N PRO A 148 -11.14 -13.66 -7.35
CA PRO A 148 -10.74 -13.62 -8.75
C PRO A 148 -10.89 -12.25 -9.42
N LYS A 149 -11.63 -11.31 -8.80
CA LYS A 149 -11.97 -9.99 -9.36
C LYS A 149 -11.06 -8.86 -8.87
N VAL A 150 -10.23 -9.10 -7.85
CA VAL A 150 -9.34 -8.07 -7.30
C VAL A 150 -8.23 -7.74 -8.29
N LEU A 151 -7.67 -6.54 -8.25
CA LEU A 151 -6.53 -6.13 -9.09
C LEU A 151 -5.30 -7.02 -8.83
N ARG A 152 -4.90 -7.12 -7.57
CA ARG A 152 -3.78 -7.93 -7.09
C ARG A 152 -3.91 -8.21 -5.60
N VAL A 153 -3.10 -9.15 -5.11
CA VAL A 153 -2.90 -9.37 -3.68
C VAL A 153 -1.77 -8.48 -3.19
N LEU A 154 -2.04 -7.71 -2.15
CA LEU A 154 -1.07 -6.96 -1.37
C LEU A 154 -0.71 -7.82 -0.15
N ALA A 155 0.39 -8.57 -0.24
CA ALA A 155 0.87 -9.42 0.84
C ALA A 155 1.71 -8.57 1.82
N GLU A 156 1.19 -8.38 3.03
CA GLU A 156 1.70 -7.41 4.01
C GLU A 156 2.36 -8.17 5.17
N VAL A 157 3.67 -8.04 5.28
CA VAL A 157 4.44 -8.66 6.37
C VAL A 157 4.52 -7.69 7.54
N THR A 158 3.70 -7.95 8.55
CA THR A 158 3.59 -7.18 9.81
C THR A 158 4.64 -7.59 10.86
N ASP A 159 5.46 -8.59 10.55
CA ASP A 159 6.62 -8.94 11.35
C ASP A 159 7.74 -7.92 11.10
N THR A 160 8.05 -7.11 12.12
CA THR A 160 9.01 -6.00 12.01
C THR A 160 10.45 -6.39 12.33
N ASP A 161 10.68 -7.62 12.81
CA ASP A 161 12.03 -8.09 13.08
C ASP A 161 12.73 -8.46 11.74
N PRO A 162 13.85 -7.78 11.39
CA PRO A 162 14.54 -8.02 10.13
C PRO A 162 15.00 -9.48 9.94
N ALA A 163 15.22 -10.22 11.03
CA ALA A 163 15.68 -11.61 10.98
C ALA A 163 14.54 -12.59 10.68
N THR A 164 13.33 -12.36 11.22
CA THR A 164 12.20 -13.29 11.09
C THR A 164 11.22 -12.90 9.98
N ALA A 165 11.15 -11.62 9.61
CA ALA A 165 10.23 -11.13 8.58
C ALA A 165 10.30 -11.90 7.25
N PRO A 166 11.49 -12.29 6.71
CA PRO A 166 11.55 -13.12 5.51
C PRO A 166 10.91 -14.50 5.67
N GLY A 167 10.94 -15.07 6.87
CA GLY A 167 10.26 -16.33 7.19
C GLY A 167 8.74 -16.14 7.21
N SER A 168 8.27 -15.10 7.89
CA SER A 168 6.85 -14.69 7.93
C SER A 168 6.29 -14.43 6.52
N ALA A 169 7.07 -13.79 5.66
CA ALA A 169 6.74 -13.60 4.24
C ALA A 169 6.53 -14.92 3.49
N ARG A 170 7.42 -15.90 3.68
CA ARG A 170 7.30 -17.22 3.03
C ARG A 170 6.07 -17.98 3.51
N VAL A 171 5.77 -17.93 4.81
CA VAL A 171 4.56 -18.53 5.38
C VAL A 171 3.31 -17.91 4.78
N LEU A 172 3.25 -16.58 4.72
CA LEU A 172 2.14 -15.85 4.11
C LEU A 172 1.95 -16.23 2.62
N LEU A 173 3.02 -16.21 1.83
CA LEU A 173 2.97 -16.57 0.41
C LEU A 173 2.54 -18.03 0.21
N ALA A 174 3.04 -18.96 1.03
CA ALA A 174 2.62 -20.36 0.99
C ALA A 174 1.12 -20.51 1.31
N GLY A 175 0.62 -19.75 2.29
CA GLY A 175 -0.80 -19.71 2.64
C GLY A 175 -1.69 -19.11 1.54
N LEU A 176 -1.15 -18.20 0.72
CA LEU A 176 -1.86 -17.63 -0.44
C LEU A 176 -1.87 -18.58 -1.66
N GLY A 177 -0.91 -19.49 -1.76
CA GLY A 177 -0.82 -20.44 -2.88
C GLY A 177 -0.84 -19.75 -4.24
N ALA A 178 -1.74 -20.19 -5.13
CA ALA A 178 -1.90 -19.58 -6.45
C ALA A 178 -2.61 -18.22 -6.42
N ALA A 179 -3.17 -17.80 -5.27
CA ALA A 179 -3.87 -16.53 -5.08
C ALA A 179 -4.93 -16.24 -6.16
N HIS A 180 -5.68 -17.26 -6.59
CA HIS A 180 -6.65 -17.18 -7.69
C HIS A 180 -6.07 -16.67 -9.03
N GLY A 181 -4.78 -16.92 -9.27
CA GLY A 181 -4.06 -16.43 -10.45
C GLY A 181 -3.84 -14.91 -10.47
N ARG A 182 -4.09 -14.22 -9.35
CA ARG A 182 -3.90 -12.78 -9.24
C ARG A 182 -2.43 -12.45 -8.98
N PRO A 183 -1.89 -11.35 -9.55
CA PRO A 183 -0.54 -10.90 -9.22
C PRO A 183 -0.39 -10.66 -7.72
N VAL A 184 0.84 -10.84 -7.22
CA VAL A 184 1.19 -10.57 -5.81
C VAL A 184 2.20 -9.42 -5.76
N LEU A 185 1.89 -8.43 -4.93
CA LEU A 185 2.84 -7.43 -4.45
C LEU A 185 3.22 -7.81 -3.01
N LEU A 186 4.52 -7.92 -2.73
CA LEU A 186 5.04 -8.26 -1.40
C LEU A 186 5.78 -7.07 -0.79
N HIS A 187 5.43 -6.73 0.45
CA HIS A 187 6.15 -5.75 1.26
C HIS A 187 6.15 -6.12 2.74
N GLY A 188 7.01 -5.44 3.50
CA GLY A 188 7.06 -5.55 4.96
C GLY A 188 7.18 -4.16 5.58
N GLU A 189 7.07 -4.10 6.89
CA GLU A 189 7.07 -2.84 7.64
C GLU A 189 8.25 -2.72 8.62
N ASP A 190 8.63 -1.48 8.92
CA ASP A 190 9.74 -1.07 9.78
C ASP A 190 11.04 -1.84 9.51
N GLY A 191 11.53 -2.61 10.48
CA GLY A 191 12.75 -3.40 10.35
C GLY A 191 12.64 -4.51 9.29
N GLY A 192 11.41 -5.00 9.04
CA GLY A 192 11.11 -6.01 8.03
C GLY A 192 11.09 -5.48 6.59
N ALA A 193 10.97 -4.16 6.39
CA ALA A 193 10.77 -3.56 5.06
C ALA A 193 11.86 -3.95 4.05
N TRP A 194 13.13 -3.74 4.37
CA TRP A 194 14.24 -4.03 3.45
C TRP A 194 14.49 -5.54 3.23
N PRO A 195 14.51 -6.40 4.28
CA PRO A 195 14.63 -7.84 4.09
C PRO A 195 13.52 -8.45 3.23
N VAL A 196 12.27 -8.01 3.42
CA VAL A 196 11.11 -8.49 2.65
C VAL A 196 11.14 -7.94 1.22
N LEU A 197 11.53 -6.68 1.01
CA LEU A 197 11.71 -6.11 -0.33
C LEU A 197 12.76 -6.88 -1.15
N ARG A 198 13.90 -7.22 -0.54
CA ARG A 198 14.92 -8.06 -1.19
C ARG A 198 14.38 -9.46 -1.51
N LEU A 199 13.54 -10.03 -0.64
CA LEU A 199 12.87 -11.31 -0.93
C LEU A 199 11.91 -11.18 -2.11
N ALA A 200 11.13 -10.11 -2.20
CA ALA A 200 10.27 -9.84 -3.35
C ALA A 200 11.10 -9.78 -4.65
N GLY A 201 12.27 -9.13 -4.63
CA GLY A 201 13.21 -9.10 -5.73
C GLY A 201 13.68 -10.50 -6.17
N ARG A 202 14.13 -11.34 -5.23
CA ARG A 202 14.55 -12.73 -5.52
C ARG A 202 13.43 -13.59 -6.09
N LEU A 203 12.19 -13.36 -5.66
CA LEU A 203 11.02 -14.09 -6.14
C LEU A 203 10.43 -13.48 -7.43
N GLY A 204 11.00 -12.38 -7.94
CA GLY A 204 10.50 -11.67 -9.10
C GLY A 204 9.13 -11.01 -8.90
N LEU A 205 8.68 -10.84 -7.65
CA LEU A 205 7.40 -10.24 -7.30
C LEU A 205 7.45 -8.71 -7.39
N ALA A 206 6.29 -8.08 -7.59
CA ALA A 206 6.17 -6.65 -7.37
C ALA A 206 6.42 -6.32 -5.89
N THR A 207 6.86 -5.10 -5.61
CA THR A 207 7.11 -4.65 -4.24
C THR A 207 6.59 -3.23 -4.01
N ARG A 208 6.62 -2.81 -2.74
CA ARG A 208 6.16 -1.51 -2.26
C ARG A 208 7.14 -1.01 -1.20
N ILE A 209 7.34 0.31 -1.17
CA ILE A 209 8.15 0.98 -0.16
C ILE A 209 7.70 2.44 -0.02
N GLY A 210 7.95 3.04 1.13
CA GLY A 210 7.69 4.45 1.36
C GLY A 210 7.66 4.76 2.85
N LEU A 211 7.41 6.01 3.21
CA LEU A 211 7.41 6.48 4.59
C LEU A 211 6.36 5.77 5.45
N GLU A 212 5.31 5.23 4.83
CA GLU A 212 4.35 4.35 5.50
C GLU A 212 5.03 3.09 6.03
N ASP A 213 5.83 2.43 5.18
CA ASP A 213 6.43 1.15 5.50
C ASP A 213 7.71 1.31 6.33
N THR A 214 8.52 2.35 6.12
CA THR A 214 9.74 2.58 6.92
C THR A 214 10.24 4.02 6.87
N LEU A 215 10.92 4.45 7.95
CA LEU A 215 11.56 5.76 8.05
C LEU A 215 13.08 5.72 7.81
N HIS A 216 13.62 4.54 7.45
CA HIS A 216 15.06 4.32 7.35
C HIS A 216 15.47 3.77 5.98
N LEU A 217 16.64 4.19 5.51
CA LEU A 217 17.33 3.66 4.33
C LEU A 217 17.94 2.27 4.64
N PRO A 218 18.41 1.52 3.61
CA PRO A 218 18.94 0.18 3.81
C PRO A 218 20.15 0.10 4.74
N ASP A 219 20.89 1.20 4.88
CA ASP A 219 22.04 1.34 5.78
C ASP A 219 21.65 1.71 7.23
N GLY A 220 20.35 1.85 7.49
CA GLY A 220 19.79 2.21 8.80
C GLY A 220 19.73 3.72 9.08
N SER A 221 20.25 4.56 8.18
CA SER A 221 20.11 6.02 8.32
C SER A 221 18.67 6.46 8.08
N ARG A 222 18.24 7.58 8.68
CA ARG A 222 16.89 8.12 8.44
C ARG A 222 16.78 8.66 7.01
N THR A 223 15.69 8.35 6.33
CA THR A 223 15.41 8.90 5.00
C THR A 223 15.04 10.37 5.07
N ALA A 224 15.37 11.14 4.01
CA ALA A 224 14.92 12.51 3.85
C ALA A 224 13.60 12.59 3.04
N SER A 225 13.24 11.56 2.28
CA SER A 225 12.06 11.58 1.41
C SER A 225 11.57 10.18 0.99
N ASN A 226 10.36 10.12 0.41
CA ASN A 226 9.91 8.93 -0.32
C ASN A 226 10.76 8.65 -1.57
N ALA A 227 11.30 9.69 -2.22
CA ALA A 227 12.12 9.53 -3.42
C ALA A 227 13.44 8.79 -3.12
N ASP A 228 14.05 9.04 -1.97
CA ASP A 228 15.25 8.32 -1.52
C ASP A 228 14.95 6.84 -1.26
N LEU A 229 13.82 6.55 -0.59
CA LEU A 229 13.34 5.19 -0.35
C LEU A 229 13.10 4.45 -1.68
N VAL A 230 12.41 5.09 -2.63
CA VAL A 230 12.13 4.49 -3.94
C VAL A 230 13.42 4.27 -4.74
N THR A 231 14.34 5.24 -4.74
CA THR A 231 15.65 5.11 -5.41
C THR A 231 16.42 3.91 -4.88
N ALA A 232 16.47 3.75 -3.55
CA ALA A 232 17.11 2.61 -2.91
C ALA A 232 16.37 1.30 -3.22
N ALA A 233 15.04 1.28 -3.17
CA ALA A 233 14.23 0.11 -3.47
C ALA A 233 14.42 -0.40 -4.90
N VAL A 234 14.44 0.47 -5.91
CA VAL A 234 14.69 0.07 -7.30
C VAL A 234 16.04 -0.63 -7.43
N ARG A 235 17.07 -0.12 -6.74
CA ARG A 235 18.42 -0.71 -6.74
C ARG A 235 18.44 -2.07 -6.03
N GLU A 236 17.92 -2.13 -4.81
CA GLU A 236 17.89 -3.32 -3.95
C GLU A 236 17.07 -4.45 -4.60
N TRP A 237 15.87 -4.14 -5.10
CA TRP A 237 15.00 -5.10 -5.78
C TRP A 237 15.67 -5.66 -7.03
N SER A 238 16.28 -4.80 -7.86
CA SER A 238 16.95 -5.22 -9.10
C SER A 238 18.21 -6.05 -8.81
N SER A 239 18.96 -5.70 -7.78
CA SER A 239 20.15 -6.44 -7.33
C SER A 239 19.77 -7.84 -6.86
N ALA A 240 18.76 -7.93 -5.99
CA ALA A 240 18.27 -9.19 -5.45
C ALA A 240 17.71 -10.12 -6.55
N ARG A 241 17.04 -9.55 -7.56
CA ARG A 241 16.55 -10.31 -8.70
C ARG A 241 17.67 -10.93 -9.53
N ARG A 242 18.77 -10.19 -9.79
CA ARG A 242 19.92 -10.70 -10.56
C ARG A 242 20.75 -11.73 -9.81
N GLY A 243 20.83 -11.65 -8.48
CA GLY A 243 21.58 -12.62 -7.67
C GLY A 243 20.86 -13.95 -7.44
N SER A 244 19.73 -14.17 -8.12
CA SER A 244 18.94 -15.43 -8.04
C SER A 244 19.11 -16.31 -9.29
N ASP A 245 19.82 -15.81 -10.31
CA ASP A 245 20.25 -16.55 -11.51
C ASP A 245 21.63 -17.18 -11.28
#